data_AF-A0A848IPW2-F1
#
_entry.id   AF-A0A848IPW2-F1
#
_cell.length_a   1.000
_cell.length_b   1.000
_cell.length_c   1.000
_cell.angle_alpha   90.00
_cell.angle_beta   90.00
_cell.angle_gamma   90.00
#
_symmetry.space_group_name_H-M   'P 1'
#
loop_
_entity.id
_entity.type
_entity.pdbx_description
1 polymer ?
#
loop_
_entity_poly.entity_id
_entity_poly.type
_entity_poly.pdbx_seq_one_letter_code
_entity_poly.pdbx_strand_id
1 'polypeptide(L)'
;MRAVYLGWFLQRAGYGAIPVEQFRITEYAVEATLADAHECGEWRLPEEAIADFEVLLALYDAQLASAPLHEVLAAEQKLGAFLAGTSRSPIPADA
;
A
#
# COMPACT_ATOMS: atom_id res chain seq x y z
N MET A 1 4.25 -1.41 3.78
CA MET A 1 3.54 -2.40 2.95
C MET A 1 2.10 -2.71 3.38
N ARG A 2 1.79 -3.09 4.64
CA ARG A 2 0.39 -3.44 5.02
C ARG A 2 -0.64 -2.35 4.69
N ALA A 3 -0.39 -1.10 5.09
CA ALA A 3 -1.31 0.01 4.82
C ALA A 3 -1.54 0.25 3.31
N VAL A 4 -0.50 0.08 2.49
CA VAL A 4 -0.58 0.19 1.02
C VAL A 4 -1.57 -0.83 0.45
N TYR A 5 -1.39 -2.10 0.81
CA TYR A 5 -2.24 -3.17 0.28
C TYR A 5 -3.64 -3.18 0.87
N LEU A 6 -3.80 -2.89 2.16
CA LEU A 6 -5.13 -2.76 2.76
C LEU A 6 -5.88 -1.57 2.18
N GLY A 7 -5.20 -0.42 2.02
CA GLY A 7 -5.80 0.75 1.42
C GLY A 7 -6.20 0.52 -0.04
N TRP A 8 -5.41 -0.25 -0.78
CA TRP A 8 -5.76 -0.70 -2.13
C TRP A 8 -7.03 -1.58 -2.14
N PHE A 9 -7.11 -2.59 -1.28
CA PHE A 9 -8.27 -3.48 -1.24
C PHE A 9 -9.54 -2.77 -0.77
N LEU A 10 -9.42 -1.82 0.16
CA LEU A 10 -10.54 -0.98 0.62
C LEU A 10 -10.98 0.01 -0.46
N GLN A 11 -10.06 0.61 -1.21
CA GLN A 11 -10.40 1.44 -2.37
C GLN A 11 -11.14 0.63 -3.44
N ARG A 12 -10.71 -0.62 -3.70
CA ARG A 12 -11.44 -1.53 -4.60
C ARG A 12 -12.82 -1.93 -4.09
N ALA A 13 -13.06 -1.83 -2.78
CA ALA A 13 -14.37 -2.02 -2.16
C ALA A 13 -15.22 -0.73 -2.12
N GLY A 14 -14.70 0.39 -2.66
CA GLY A 14 -15.41 1.67 -2.77
C GLY A 14 -15.08 2.68 -1.67
N TYR A 15 -14.11 2.40 -0.80
CA TYR A 15 -13.71 3.31 0.28
C TYR A 15 -12.47 4.08 -0.14
N GLY A 16 -12.64 5.34 -0.50
CA GLY A 16 -11.55 6.19 -0.96
C GLY A 16 -11.33 6.16 -2.48
N ALA A 17 -10.60 7.16 -2.97
CA ALA A 17 -10.39 7.37 -4.39
C ALA A 17 -9.11 8.19 -4.63
N ILE A 18 -7.96 7.55 -4.48
CA ILE A 18 -6.68 8.12 -4.95
C ILE A 18 -6.24 7.44 -6.26
N PRO A 19 -5.38 8.08 -7.07
CA PRO A 19 -4.84 7.46 -8.27
C PRO A 19 -4.12 6.14 -7.97
N VAL A 20 -4.21 5.15 -8.86
CA VAL A 20 -3.51 3.86 -8.69
C VAL A 20 -2.00 4.05 -8.67
N GLU A 21 -1.53 5.07 -9.40
CA GLU A 21 -0.16 5.53 -9.46
C GLU A 21 0.38 5.88 -8.07
N GLN A 22 -0.44 6.45 -7.18
CA GLN A 22 -0.03 6.80 -5.82
C GLN A 22 0.31 5.55 -4.99
N PHE A 23 -0.45 4.47 -5.15
CA PHE A 23 -0.14 3.19 -4.53
C PHE A 23 1.16 2.60 -5.07
N ARG A 24 1.40 2.73 -6.39
CA ARG A 24 2.61 2.21 -7.05
C ARG A 24 3.86 2.97 -6.66
N ILE A 25 3.80 4.30 -6.63
CA ILE A 25 4.93 5.14 -6.20
C ILE A 25 5.34 4.74 -4.79
N THR A 26 4.37 4.58 -3.89
CA THR A 26 4.63 4.16 -2.52
C THR A 26 5.23 2.76 -2.46
N GLU A 27 4.66 1.79 -3.18
CA GLU A 27 5.17 0.41 -3.26
C GLU A 27 6.62 0.36 -3.75
N TYR A 28 6.90 1.03 -4.87
CA TYR A 28 8.24 1.09 -5.46
C TYR A 28 9.25 1.82 -4.57
N ALA A 29 8.85 2.91 -3.92
CA ALA A 29 9.71 3.64 -3.00
C ALA A 29 10.15 2.79 -1.81
N VAL A 30 9.27 1.90 -1.31
CA VAL A 30 9.64 0.93 -0.25
C VAL A 30 10.66 -0.06 -0.77
N GLU A 31 10.41 -0.64 -1.94
CA GLU A 31 11.30 -1.65 -2.53
C GLU A 31 12.67 -1.07 -2.84
N ALA A 32 12.73 0.14 -3.40
CA ALA A 32 13.96 0.87 -3.63
C ALA A 32 14.71 1.14 -2.33
N THR A 33 14.02 1.62 -1.29
CA THR A 33 14.64 1.86 0.02
C THR A 33 15.18 0.57 0.65
N LEU A 34 14.46 -0.55 0.49
CA LEU A 34 14.91 -1.85 0.98
C LEU A 34 16.15 -2.35 0.25
N ALA A 35 16.21 -2.16 -1.07
CA ALA A 35 17.37 -2.49 -1.89
C ALA A 35 18.58 -1.63 -1.47
N ASP A 36 18.40 -0.31 -1.38
CA ASP A 36 19.45 0.62 -0.99
C ASP A 36 19.94 0.37 0.44
N ALA A 37 19.04 0.08 1.38
CA ALA A 37 19.39 -0.25 2.75
C ALA A 37 20.16 -1.57 2.84
N HIS A 38 19.87 -2.53 1.97
CA HIS A 38 20.62 -3.78 1.88
C HIS A 38 22.06 -3.55 1.40
N GLU A 39 22.26 -2.64 0.44
CA GLU A 39 23.57 -2.34 -0.15
C GLU A 39 24.42 -1.39 0.72
N CYS A 40 23.82 -0.33 1.25
CA CYS A 40 24.51 0.75 1.95
C CYS A 40 24.48 0.62 3.48
N GLY A 41 23.62 -0.25 4.03
CA GLY A 41 23.42 -0.43 5.48
C GLY A 41 22.68 0.72 6.16
N GLU A 42 22.23 1.74 5.41
CA GLU A 42 21.49 2.88 5.92
C GLU A 42 20.01 2.77 5.58
N TRP A 43 19.16 2.89 6.59
CA TRP A 43 17.70 2.89 6.43
C TRP A 43 17.21 4.33 6.29
N ARG A 44 17.11 4.84 5.06
CA ARG A 44 16.58 6.18 4.78
C ARG A 44 15.59 6.14 3.62
N LEU A 45 14.40 6.66 3.86
CA LEU A 45 13.44 6.97 2.80
C LEU A 45 13.78 8.36 2.22
N PRO A 46 13.74 8.53 0.89
CA PRO A 46 13.85 9.85 0.29
C PRO A 46 12.64 10.72 0.68
N GLU A 47 12.82 12.04 0.73
CA GLU A 47 11.80 12.98 1.21
C GLU A 47 10.53 12.93 0.36
N GLU A 48 10.68 12.72 -0.96
CA GLU A 48 9.56 12.55 -1.89
C GLU A 48 8.72 11.32 -1.52
N ALA A 49 9.38 10.20 -1.18
CA ALA A 49 8.68 8.99 -0.76
C ALA A 49 7.92 9.21 0.56
N ILE A 50 8.50 9.96 1.51
CA ILE A 50 7.83 10.27 2.78
C ILE A 50 6.49 10.98 2.52
N ALA A 51 6.48 11.99 1.64
CA ALA A 51 5.25 12.71 1.28
C ALA A 51 4.20 11.77 0.63
N ASP A 52 4.63 10.89 -0.28
CA ASP A 52 3.73 9.93 -0.92
C ASP A 52 3.12 8.94 0.09
N PHE A 53 3.92 8.52 1.07
CA PHE A 53 3.47 7.68 2.18
C PHE A 53 2.46 8.38 3.08
N GLU A 54 2.66 9.67 3.39
CA GLU A 54 1.72 10.44 4.21
C GLU A 54 0.34 10.52 3.56
N VAL A 55 0.28 10.75 2.25
CA VAL A 55 -0.98 10.73 1.48
C VAL A 55 -1.67 9.38 1.59
N LEU A 56 -0.91 8.29 1.45
CA LEU A 56 -1.46 6.94 1.53
C LEU A 56 -1.93 6.59 2.95
N LEU A 57 -1.20 7.00 3.98
CA LEU A 57 -1.59 6.79 5.38
C LEU A 57 -2.85 7.58 5.72
N ALA A 58 -2.94 8.84 5.31
CA ALA A 58 -4.13 9.66 5.50
C ALA A 58 -5.36 9.05 4.81
N LEU A 59 -5.18 8.49 3.60
CA LEU A 59 -6.24 7.71 2.95
C LEU A 59 -6.65 6.51 3.81
N TYR A 60 -5.68 5.71 4.24
CA TYR A 60 -5.95 4.48 5.00
C TYR A 60 -6.68 4.78 6.31
N ASP A 61 -6.29 5.83 7.03
CA ASP A 61 -6.98 6.27 8.23
C ASP A 61 -8.43 6.71 7.95
N ALA A 62 -8.66 7.45 6.87
CA ALA A 62 -10.01 7.84 6.43
C ALA A 62 -10.86 6.62 6.02
N GLN A 63 -10.26 5.62 5.37
CA GLN A 63 -10.92 4.37 5.03
C GLN A 63 -11.31 3.59 6.29
N LEU A 64 -10.42 3.45 7.27
CA LEU A 64 -10.73 2.78 8.54
C LEU A 64 -11.82 3.50 9.34
N ALA A 65 -11.88 4.82 9.27
CA ALA A 65 -12.92 5.60 9.94
C ALA A 65 -14.31 5.45 9.30
N SER A 66 -14.39 5.04 8.03
CA SER A 66 -15.65 5.01 7.25
C SER A 66 -16.10 3.62 6.83
N ALA A 67 -15.18 2.68 6.62
CA ALA A 67 -15.48 1.33 6.15
C ALA A 67 -16.12 0.48 7.26
N PRO A 68 -17.15 -0.32 6.93
CA PRO A 68 -17.71 -1.27 7.88
C PRO A 68 -16.70 -2.38 8.17
N LEU A 69 -16.73 -2.93 9.38
CA LEU A 69 -15.75 -3.94 9.84
C LEU A 69 -15.63 -5.15 8.91
N HIS A 70 -16.73 -5.59 8.29
CA HIS A 70 -16.69 -6.74 7.39
C HIS A 70 -15.87 -6.48 6.11
N GLU A 71 -15.82 -5.24 5.62
CA GLU A 71 -14.98 -4.84 4.48
C GLU A 71 -13.51 -4.81 4.87
N VAL A 72 -13.20 -4.34 6.09
CA VAL A 72 -11.85 -4.38 6.64
C VAL A 72 -11.37 -5.83 6.78
N LEU A 73 -12.18 -6.72 7.36
CA LEU A 73 -11.87 -8.14 7.48
C LEU A 73 -11.73 -8.84 6.11
N ALA A 74 -12.51 -8.43 5.11
CA ALA A 74 -12.37 -8.93 3.75
C ALA A 74 -11.05 -8.47 3.11
N ALA A 75 -10.64 -7.21 3.32
CA ALA A 75 -9.36 -6.69 2.88
C ALA A 75 -8.17 -7.42 3.55
N GLU A 76 -8.26 -7.70 4.85
CA GLU A 76 -7.25 -8.46 5.58
C GLU A 76 -7.11 -9.90 5.08
N GLN A 77 -8.23 -10.57 4.76
CA GLN A 77 -8.18 -11.91 4.16
C GLN A 77 -7.51 -11.90 2.79
N LYS A 78 -7.79 -10.89 1.96
CA LYS A 78 -7.12 -10.72 0.65
C LYS A 78 -5.62 -10.48 0.82
N LEU A 79 -5.22 -9.67 1.81
CA LEU A 79 -3.81 -9.47 2.15
C LEU A 79 -3.16 -10.78 2.62
N GLY A 80 -3.80 -11.55 3.49
CA GLY A 80 -3.29 -12.83 3.95
C GLY A 80 -3.09 -13.83 2.81
N ALA A 81 -4.06 -13.93 1.90
CA ALA A 81 -3.96 -14.77 0.71
C ALA A 81 -2.83 -14.31 -0.23
N PHE A 82 -2.64 -13.00 -0.39
CA PHE A 82 -1.55 -12.44 -1.18
C PHE A 82 -0.18 -12.78 -0.55
N LEU A 83 0.00 -12.55 0.75
CA LEU A 83 1.26 -12.81 1.45
C LEU A 83 1.61 -14.32 1.52
N ALA A 84 0.62 -15.20 1.52
CA ALA A 84 0.81 -16.65 1.50
C ALA A 84 1.09 -17.21 0.09
N GLY A 85 0.80 -16.44 -0.96
CA GLY A 85 0.99 -16.85 -2.35
C GLY A 85 2.33 -16.39 -2.94
N THR A 86 2.58 -16.80 -4.18
CA THR A 86 3.69 -16.30 -5.03
C THR A 86 3.20 -15.30 -6.09
N SER A 87 2.01 -14.74 -5.87
CA SER A 87 1.36 -13.81 -6.81
C SER A 87 2.14 -12.51 -6.94
N ARG A 88 2.10 -11.90 -8.13
CA ARG A 88 2.56 -10.52 -8.35
C ARG A 88 1.73 -9.54 -7.52
N SER A 89 2.23 -8.31 -7.38
CA SER A 89 1.52 -7.23 -6.67
C SER A 89 0.04 -7.16 -7.13
N PRO A 90 -0.91 -7.04 -6.18
CA PRO A 90 -2.33 -6.88 -6.49
C PRO A 90 -2.66 -5.50 -7.09
N ILE A 91 -1.70 -4.57 -7.08
CA ILE A 91 -1.80 -3.26 -7.72
C ILE A 91 -1.38 -3.43 -9.18
N PRO A 92 -2.24 -3.09 -10.16
CA PRO A 92 -1.92 -3.30 -11.56
C PRO A 92 -0.71 -2.43 -11.97
N ALA A 93 0.29 -3.06 -12.59
CA ALA A 93 1.18 -2.38 -13.50
C ALA A 93 0.39 -2.16 -14.80
N ASP A 94 0.24 -0.93 -15.27
CA ASP A 94 -0.72 -0.51 -16.31
C ASP A 94 -0.99 -1.48 -17.47
N ALA A 95 -2.22 -1.40 -18.01
CA ALA A 95 -2.69 -2.09 -19.21
C ALA A 95 -1.96 -1.66 -20.50
#